data_AF-A0A3C1TIF9-F1
#
_entry.id   AF-A0A3C1TIF9-F1
#
_cell.length_a   1.000
_cell.length_b   1.000
_cell.length_c   1.000
_cell.angle_alpha   90.00
_cell.angle_beta   90.00
_cell.angle_gamma   90.00
#
_symmetry.space_group_name_H-M   'P 1'
#
loop_
_entity.id
_entity.type
_entity.pdbx_description
1 polymer ?
#
loop_
_entity_poly.entity_id
_entity_poly.type
_entity_poly.pdbx_seq_one_letter_code
_entity_poly.pdbx_strand_id
1 'polypeptide(L)'
;MPLVAENGMDWMYANCSTTAQRGALDWWKPFKEATKPVFQQLYNSVKSGEQANISITRNSQPDYREKLEVELAELRESEMWQAGTAVRSLRPERN
;
A
#
# COMPACT_ATOMS: atom_id res chain seq x y z
N MET A 1 -9.83 6.15 -2.83
CA MET A 1 -10.05 6.66 -4.20
C MET A 1 -11.49 7.14 -4.31
N PRO A 2 -11.76 8.45 -4.21
CA PRO A 2 -13.13 8.98 -4.11
C PRO A 2 -14.05 8.48 -5.23
N LEU A 3 -13.61 8.59 -6.49
CA LEU A 3 -14.42 8.26 -7.66
C LEU A 3 -14.78 6.76 -7.79
N VAL A 4 -13.89 5.85 -7.36
CA VAL A 4 -14.17 4.40 -7.40
C VAL A 4 -15.16 4.02 -6.29
N ALA A 5 -15.09 4.67 -5.14
CA ALA A 5 -16.03 4.44 -4.04
C ALA A 5 -17.44 4.95 -4.37
N GLU A 6 -17.52 6.07 -5.11
CA GLU A 6 -18.79 6.68 -5.52
C GLU A 6 -19.44 5.96 -6.70
N ASN A 7 -18.67 5.59 -7.73
CA ASN A 7 -19.22 5.18 -9.03
C ASN A 7 -18.79 3.78 -9.50
N GLY A 8 -17.90 3.10 -8.78
CA GLY A 8 -17.36 1.80 -9.20
C GLY A 8 -16.14 1.89 -10.12
N MET A 9 -15.48 0.74 -10.32
CA MET A 9 -14.23 0.63 -11.07
C MET A 9 -14.45 0.70 -12.59
N ASP A 10 -15.54 0.13 -13.07
CA ASP A 10 -15.94 0.14 -14.48
C ASP A 10 -16.28 1.56 -14.96
N TRP A 11 -17.00 2.34 -14.15
CA TRP A 11 -17.23 3.75 -14.41
C TRP A 11 -15.90 4.53 -14.48
N MET A 12 -14.99 4.29 -13.54
CA MET A 12 -13.68 4.96 -13.54
C MET A 12 -12.89 4.65 -14.81
N TYR A 13 -12.87 3.39 -15.27
CA TYR A 13 -12.22 3.02 -16.53
C TYR A 13 -12.88 3.72 -17.72
N ALA A 14 -14.22 3.73 -17.80
CA ALA A 14 -14.94 4.37 -18.90
C ALA A 14 -14.65 5.88 -19.03
N ASN A 15 -14.29 6.54 -17.92
CA ASN A 15 -13.94 7.96 -17.87
C ASN A 15 -12.44 8.26 -18.01
N CYS A 16 -11.60 7.24 -18.22
CA CYS A 16 -10.19 7.40 -18.54
C CYS A 16 -9.94 7.45 -20.06
N SER A 17 -8.74 7.90 -20.47
CA SER A 17 -8.33 7.82 -21.88
C SER A 17 -8.25 6.37 -22.38
N THR A 18 -8.36 6.18 -23.69
CA THR A 18 -8.27 4.85 -24.32
C THR A 18 -6.97 4.12 -23.99
N THR A 19 -5.84 4.83 -23.93
CA THR A 19 -4.54 4.27 -23.51
C THR A 19 -4.58 3.74 -22.08
N ALA A 20 -5.16 4.50 -21.15
CA ALA A 20 -5.27 4.09 -19.75
C ALA A 20 -6.24 2.91 -19.57
N GLN A 21 -7.37 2.91 -20.28
CA GLN A 21 -8.32 1.80 -20.31
C GLN A 21 -7.66 0.49 -20.76
N ARG A 22 -6.94 0.52 -21.89
CA ARG A 22 -6.25 -0.66 -22.42
C ARG A 22 -5.19 -1.16 -21.48
N GLY A 23 -4.35 -0.26 -20.96
CA GLY A 23 -3.34 -0.64 -19.96
C GLY A 23 -3.96 -1.35 -18.75
N ALA A 24 -5.04 -0.80 -18.18
CA ALA A 24 -5.70 -1.41 -17.04
C ALA A 24 -6.35 -2.78 -17.38
N LEU A 25 -7.11 -2.86 -18.47
CA LEU A 25 -7.85 -4.06 -18.86
C LEU A 25 -6.94 -5.22 -19.30
N ASP A 26 -5.79 -4.90 -19.90
CA ASP A 26 -4.84 -5.91 -20.38
C ASP A 26 -3.97 -6.47 -19.25
N TRP A 27 -3.62 -5.65 -18.25
CA TRP A 27 -2.65 -6.02 -17.23
C TRP A 27 -3.22 -6.45 -15.87
N TRP A 28 -4.49 -6.16 -15.56
CA TRP A 28 -5.02 -6.49 -14.22
C TRP A 28 -5.01 -7.99 -13.90
N LYS A 29 -5.20 -8.87 -14.90
CA LYS A 29 -5.12 -10.33 -14.70
C LYS A 29 -3.67 -10.78 -14.42
N PRO A 30 -2.65 -10.41 -15.22
CA PRO A 30 -1.25 -10.66 -14.88
C PRO A 30 -0.87 -10.21 -13.46
N PHE A 31 -1.21 -8.99 -13.07
CA PHE A 31 -0.90 -8.49 -11.73
C PHE A 31 -1.64 -9.25 -10.63
N LYS A 32 -2.91 -9.62 -10.87
CA LYS A 32 -3.68 -10.45 -9.94
C LYS A 32 -2.98 -11.80 -9.75
N GLU A 33 -2.60 -12.49 -10.81
CA GLU A 33 -1.97 -13.82 -10.69
C GLU A 33 -0.61 -13.74 -10.00
N ALA A 34 0.18 -12.69 -10.25
CA ALA A 34 1.45 -12.47 -9.58
C ALA A 34 1.29 -12.20 -8.07
N THR A 35 0.26 -11.44 -7.68
CA THR A 35 0.05 -11.02 -6.28
C THR A 35 -0.79 -12.00 -5.46
N LYS A 36 -1.63 -12.81 -6.11
CA LYS A 36 -2.55 -13.74 -5.45
C LYS A 36 -1.85 -14.72 -4.49
N PRO A 37 -0.69 -15.34 -4.81
CA PRO A 37 0.01 -16.23 -3.87
C PRO A 37 0.43 -15.51 -2.59
N VAL A 38 0.89 -14.26 -2.70
CA VAL A 38 1.30 -13.43 -1.55
C VAL A 38 0.10 -13.15 -0.65
N PHE A 39 -1.04 -12.76 -1.24
CA PHE A 39 -2.27 -12.58 -0.46
C PHE A 39 -2.73 -13.88 0.19
N GLN A 40 -2.69 -15.01 -0.52
CA GLN A 40 -3.09 -16.29 0.06
C GLN A 40 -2.23 -16.66 1.28
N GLN A 41 -0.91 -16.42 1.22
CA GLN A 41 -0.03 -16.60 2.37
C GLN A 41 -0.40 -15.68 3.52
N LEU A 42 -0.66 -14.39 3.25
CA LEU A 42 -1.09 -13.43 4.25
C LEU A 42 -2.40 -13.85 4.93
N TYR A 43 -3.43 -14.19 4.14
CA TYR A 43 -4.72 -14.65 4.66
C TYR A 43 -4.59 -15.92 5.50
N ASN A 44 -3.78 -16.89 5.05
CA ASN A 44 -3.54 -18.10 5.82
C ASN A 44 -2.85 -17.81 7.15
N SER A 45 -1.86 -16.92 7.15
CA SER A 45 -1.12 -16.53 8.35
C SER A 45 -1.98 -15.74 9.35
N VAL A 46 -2.92 -14.92 8.88
CA VAL A 46 -3.94 -14.30 9.74
C VAL A 46 -4.88 -15.36 10.30
N LYS A 47 -5.41 -16.24 9.44
CA LYS A 47 -6.37 -17.28 9.85
C LYS A 47 -5.77 -18.26 10.86
N SER A 48 -4.48 -18.57 10.77
CA SER A 48 -3.80 -19.46 11.71
C SER A 48 -3.42 -18.78 13.04
N GLY A 49 -3.60 -17.45 13.16
CA GLY A 49 -3.17 -16.67 14.32
C GLY A 49 -1.67 -16.32 14.33
N GLU A 50 -0.92 -16.71 13.30
CA GLU A 50 0.52 -16.47 13.22
C GLU A 50 0.84 -14.97 13.16
N GLN A 51 0.11 -14.20 12.33
CA GLN A 51 0.30 -12.74 12.30
C GLN A 51 0.02 -12.07 13.65
N ALA A 52 -0.97 -12.57 14.40
CA ALA A 52 -1.28 -12.04 15.73
C ALA A 52 -0.15 -12.35 16.72
N ASN A 53 0.38 -13.58 16.68
CA ASN A 53 1.51 -14.00 17.50
C ASN A 53 2.76 -13.14 17.22
N ILE A 54 3.09 -12.91 15.95
CA ILE A 54 4.21 -12.04 15.54
C ILE A 54 4.03 -10.63 16.12
N SER A 55 2.83 -10.04 15.97
CA SER A 55 2.54 -8.69 16.48
C SER A 55 2.69 -8.61 18.00
N ILE A 56 2.06 -9.50 18.74
CA ILE A 56 2.14 -9.54 20.21
C ILE A 56 3.58 -9.73 20.67
N THR A 57 4.29 -10.69 20.07
CA THR A 57 5.67 -11.02 20.42
C THR A 57 6.61 -9.85 20.16
N ARG A 58 6.52 -9.19 19.00
CA ARG A 58 7.34 -8.01 18.69
C ARG A 58 7.04 -6.84 19.63
N ASN A 59 5.77 -6.52 19.83
CA ASN A 59 5.35 -5.38 20.66
C ASN A 59 5.67 -5.56 22.15
N SER A 60 5.83 -6.79 22.61
CA SER A 60 6.17 -7.10 24.01
C SER A 60 7.67 -7.02 24.31
N GLN A 61 8.52 -6.81 23.30
CA GLN A 61 9.96 -6.69 23.53
C GLN A 61 10.28 -5.36 24.23
N PRO A 62 11.19 -5.35 25.22
CA PRO A 62 11.53 -4.14 25.97
C PRO A 62 12.15 -3.04 25.10
N ASP A 63 12.77 -3.41 23.99
CA ASP A 63 13.41 -2.52 23.01
C ASP A 63 12.57 -2.29 21.75
N TYR A 64 11.28 -2.65 21.76
CA TYR A 64 10.39 -2.55 20.60
C TYR A 64 10.38 -1.15 19.99
N ARG A 65 10.33 -0.09 20.82
CA ARG A 65 10.24 1.28 20.34
C ARG A 65 11.49 1.69 19.57
N GLU A 66 12.68 1.32 20.04
CA GLU A 66 13.95 1.64 19.38
C GLU A 66 14.06 0.93 18.02
N LYS A 67 13.72 -0.36 17.98
CA LYS A 67 13.68 -1.14 16.72
C LYS A 67 12.66 -0.58 15.73
N LEU A 68 11.47 -0.21 16.20
CA LEU A 68 10.44 0.41 15.36
C LEU A 68 10.93 1.73 14.76
N GLU A 69 11.62 2.58 15.53
CA GLU A 69 12.17 3.83 15.00
C GLU A 69 13.22 3.59 13.91
N VAL A 70 14.00 2.49 13.97
CA VAL A 70 14.91 2.10 12.87
C VAL A 70 14.12 1.74 11.60
N GLU A 71 13.09 0.89 11.70
CA GLU A 71 12.23 0.52 10.55
C GLU A 71 11.52 1.76 9.95
N LEU A 72 11.05 2.68 10.80
CA LEU A 72 10.41 3.92 10.38
C LEU A 72 11.38 4.93 9.79
N ALA A 73 12.63 4.97 10.27
CA ALA A 73 13.69 5.81 9.71
C ALA A 73 14.01 5.39 8.28
N GLU A 74 14.15 4.09 8.02
CA GLU A 74 14.39 3.56 6.67
C GLU A 74 13.31 4.01 5.68
N LEU A 75 12.03 3.91 6.06
CA LEU A 75 10.93 4.41 5.23
C LEU A 75 10.98 5.92 5.00
N ARG A 76 11.30 6.69 6.04
CA ARG A 76 11.35 8.16 6.00
C ARG A 76 12.52 8.66 5.15
N GLU A 77 13.63 7.95 5.19
CA GLU A 77 14.86 8.27 4.46
C GLU A 77 14.82 7.76 3.02
N SER A 78 13.85 6.91 2.66
CA SER A 78 13.65 6.50 1.27
C SER A 78 13.44 7.70 0.34
N GLU A 79 14.02 7.61 -0.86
CA GLU A 79 13.97 8.69 -1.87
C GLU A 79 12.53 9.10 -2.19
N MET A 80 11.63 8.11 -2.30
CA MET A 80 10.21 8.34 -2.56
C MET A 80 9.54 9.17 -1.44
N TRP A 81 9.92 8.95 -0.18
CA TRP A 81 9.34 9.70 0.93
C TRP A 81 9.89 11.12 1.04
N GLN A 82 11.20 11.30 0.81
CA GLN A 82 11.84 12.62 0.77
C GLN A 82 11.25 13.48 -0.35
N ALA A 83 11.18 12.95 -1.57
CA ALA A 83 10.58 13.63 -2.72
C ALA A 83 9.10 13.96 -2.46
N GLY A 84 8.33 13.00 -1.94
CA GLY A 84 6.93 13.21 -1.60
C GLY A 84 6.73 14.28 -0.54
N THR A 85 7.65 14.40 0.43
CA THR A 85 7.59 15.44 1.48
C THR A 85 7.80 16.82 0.91
N ALA A 86 8.83 17.01 0.07
CA ALA A 86 9.09 18.28 -0.60
C ALA A 86 7.93 18.71 -1.52
N VAL A 87 7.38 17.78 -2.32
CA VAL A 87 6.24 18.12 -3.20
C VAL A 87 4.99 18.45 -2.37
N ARG A 88 4.74 17.74 -1.27
CA ARG A 88 3.61 18.03 -0.38
C ARG A 88 3.73 19.41 0.27
N SER A 89 4.92 19.87 0.66
CA SER A 89 5.07 21.20 1.28
C SER A 89 4.83 22.35 0.31
N LEU A 90 4.86 22.11 -1.00
CA LEU A 90 4.58 23.13 -2.02
C LEU A 90 3.08 23.25 -2.34
N ARG A 91 2.22 22.42 -1.75
CA ARG A 91 0.79 22.42 -2.10
C ARG A 91 0.08 23.66 -1.52
N PRO A 92 -0.82 24.31 -2.29
CA PRO A 92 -1.49 25.54 -1.86
C PRO A 92 -2.24 25.43 -0.53
N GLU A 93 -2.82 24.27 -0.22
CA GLU A 93 -3.56 24.04 1.03
C GLU A 93 -2.67 23.93 2.28
N ARG A 94 -1.34 23.95 2.12
CA ARG A 94 -0.36 23.91 3.20
C ARG A 94 0.40 25.23 3.39
N ASN A 95 0.08 26.26 2.60
CA ASN A 95 0.59 27.61 2.75
C ASN A 95 -0.39 28.49 3.51
#